data_AF-A0A2V6M6S2-F1
#
_entry.id   AF-A0A2V6M6S2-F1
#
_cell.length_a   1.000
_cell.length_b   1.000
_cell.length_c   1.000
_cell.angle_alpha   90.00
_cell.angle_beta   90.00
_cell.angle_gamma   90.00
#
_symmetry.space_group_name_H-M   'P 1'
#
loop_
_entity.id
_entity.type
_entity.pdbx_description
1 polymer ?
#
loop_
_entity_poly.entity_id
_entity_poly.type
_entity_poly.pdbx_seq_one_letter_code
_entity_poly.pdbx_strand_id
1 'polypeptide(L)'
;MINPLATDWPIKQRSEICNATQRPFAPGEVFYTLLYREGDGFRREDLSEEAWRNRNENIQPFSFWKTKFEPAPAPAPEPLAKENA
;
A
#
# COMPACT_ATOMS: atom_id res chain seq x y z
N MET A 1 -2.65 -30.83 -8.52
CA MET A 1 -3.80 -30.42 -7.68
C MET A 1 -3.90 -28.90 -7.77
N ILE A 2 -4.91 -28.39 -8.49
CA ILE A 2 -5.14 -26.95 -8.65
C ILE A 2 -6.07 -26.55 -7.51
N ASN A 3 -5.65 -25.59 -6.67
CA ASN A 3 -6.43 -25.15 -5.52
C ASN A 3 -7.59 -24.26 -6.02
N PRO A 4 -8.85 -24.73 -6.02
CA PRO A 4 -9.98 -24.02 -6.63
C PRO A 4 -10.43 -22.76 -5.86
N LEU A 5 -9.75 -22.45 -4.76
CA LEU A 5 -9.96 -21.27 -3.90
C LEU A 5 -8.85 -20.23 -4.05
N ALA A 6 -7.88 -20.44 -4.94
CA ALA A 6 -6.92 -19.41 -5.28
C ALA A 6 -7.64 -18.37 -6.15
N THR A 7 -8.47 -17.54 -5.53
CA THR A 7 -8.88 -16.29 -6.15
C THR A 7 -7.64 -15.41 -6.14
N ASP A 8 -6.86 -15.53 -7.23
CA ASP A 8 -5.71 -14.70 -7.54
C ASP A 8 -6.21 -13.27 -7.77
N TRP A 9 -6.57 -12.60 -6.69
CA TRP A 9 -6.71 -11.16 -6.66
C TRP A 9 -5.33 -10.66 -6.28
N PRO A 10 -4.50 -10.16 -7.22
CA PRO A 10 -3.27 -9.49 -6.86
C PRO A 10 -3.64 -8.20 -6.14
N ILE A 11 -3.83 -8.28 -4.82
CA ILE A 11 -3.99 -7.09 -3.99
C ILE A 11 -2.65 -6.36 -4.08
N LYS A 12 -2.65 -5.26 -4.84
CA LYS A 12 -1.46 -4.42 -5.00
C LYS A 12 -0.90 -4.07 -3.63
N GLN A 13 0.43 -4.15 -3.52
CA GLN A 13 1.15 -3.72 -2.34
C GLN A 13 0.77 -2.27 -1.99
N ARG A 14 0.85 -1.97 -0.69
CA ARG A 14 0.76 -0.62 -0.15
C ARG A 14 1.71 0.33 -0.89
N SER A 15 1.21 1.52 -1.24
CA SER A 15 2.04 2.60 -1.74
C SER A 15 2.91 3.19 -0.62
N GLU A 16 4.13 3.58 -0.95
CA GLU A 16 5.04 4.31 -0.05
C GLU A 16 4.78 5.83 -0.07
N ILE A 17 4.02 6.29 -1.07
CA ILE A 17 3.68 7.69 -1.28
C ILE A 17 2.16 7.89 -1.29
N CYS A 18 1.73 9.07 -0.84
CA CYS A 18 0.33 9.47 -0.92
C CYS A 18 -0.08 9.73 -2.39
N ASN A 19 -1.14 9.10 -2.85
CA ASN A 19 -1.64 9.27 -4.23
C ASN A 19 -2.04 10.71 -4.57
N ALA A 20 -2.57 11.48 -3.61
CA ALA A 20 -3.00 12.86 -3.87
C ALA A 20 -1.86 13.87 -3.81
N THR A 21 -1.00 13.80 -2.79
CA THR A 21 0.06 14.80 -2.55
C THR A 21 1.42 14.39 -3.09
N GLN A 22 1.57 13.14 -3.52
CA GLN A 22 2.83 12.54 -4.00
C GLN A 22 3.98 12.56 -2.98
N ARG A 23 3.71 12.87 -1.72
CA ARG A 23 4.71 12.84 -0.65
C ARG A 23 4.87 11.42 -0.09
N PRO A 24 6.08 11.03 0.35
CA PRO A 24 6.27 9.78 1.08
C PRO A 24 5.55 9.80 2.43
N PHE A 25 5.08 8.64 2.87
CA PHE A 25 4.56 8.44 4.21
C PHE A 25 5.70 8.41 5.23
N ALA A 26 5.52 9.08 6.37
CA ALA A 26 6.48 8.98 7.47
C ALA A 26 6.31 7.65 8.24
N PRO A 27 7.38 7.10 8.83
CA PRO A 27 7.27 5.95 9.72
C PRO A 27 6.28 6.23 10.85
N GLY A 28 5.31 5.34 10.97
CA GLY A 28 4.23 5.43 11.94
C GLY A 28 3.12 6.43 11.62
N GLU A 29 3.13 7.03 10.43
CA GLU A 29 2.07 7.91 9.98
C GLU A 29 0.78 7.14 9.74
N VAL A 30 -0.35 7.76 10.12
CA VAL A 30 -1.66 7.24 9.78
C VAL A 30 -2.03 7.63 8.35
N PHE A 31 -2.47 6.65 7.57
CA PHE A 31 -2.98 6.84 6.23
C PHE A 31 -4.25 6.02 6.00
N TYR A 32 -4.96 6.36 4.93
CA TYR A 32 -6.20 5.71 4.51
C TYR A 32 -5.96 4.98 3.20
N THR A 33 -6.36 3.72 3.12
CA THR A 33 -6.41 2.98 1.86
C THR A 33 -7.83 2.98 1.34
N LEU A 34 -8.01 3.30 0.06
CA LEU A 34 -9.26 3.31 -0.65
C LEU A 34 -9.20 2.29 -1.80
N LEU A 35 -10.26 1.52 -1.96
CA LEU A 35 -10.45 0.63 -3.10
C LEU A 35 -11.61 1.13 -3.94
N TYR A 36 -11.35 1.42 -5.21
CA TYR A 36 -12.37 1.74 -6.20
C TYR A 36 -12.58 0.55 -7.12
N ARG A 37 -13.84 0.28 -7.48
CA ARG A 37 -14.14 -0.66 -8.58
C ARG A 37 -13.70 -0.02 -9.89
N GLU A 38 -12.89 -0.73 -10.66
CA GLU A 38 -12.38 -0.26 -11.94
C GLU A 38 -12.38 -1.42 -12.94
N GLY A 39 -13.33 -1.40 -13.88
CA GLY A 39 -13.56 -2.53 -14.80
C GLY A 39 -13.87 -3.83 -14.05
N ASP A 40 -13.12 -4.89 -14.37
CA ASP A 40 -13.20 -6.20 -13.71
C ASP A 40 -12.36 -6.28 -12.41
N GLY A 41 -11.65 -5.18 -12.06
CA GLY A 41 -10.69 -5.15 -10.97
C GLY A 41 -10.94 -4.06 -9.94
N PHE A 42 -9.91 -3.86 -9.11
CA PHE A 42 -9.88 -2.81 -8.09
C PHE A 42 -8.67 -1.91 -8.27
N ARG A 43 -8.91 -0.59 -8.24
CA ARG A 43 -7.87 0.41 -8.13
C ARG A 43 -7.70 0.80 -6.66
N ARG A 44 -6.46 0.68 -6.17
CA ARG A 44 -6.07 1.08 -4.82
C ARG A 44 -5.49 2.48 -4.82
N GLU A 45 -5.89 3.31 -3.86
CA GLU A 45 -5.25 4.59 -3.55
C GLU A 45 -4.94 4.67 -2.06
N ASP A 46 -3.74 5.13 -1.73
CA ASP A 46 -3.32 5.38 -0.36
C ASP A 46 -3.21 6.91 -0.14
N LEU A 47 -3.97 7.43 0.82
CA LEU A 47 -4.06 8.87 1.12
C LEU A 47 -3.55 9.16 2.52
N SER A 48 -2.72 10.19 2.66
CA SER A 48 -2.40 10.75 3.98
C SER A 48 -3.66 11.26 4.67
N GLU A 49 -3.63 11.41 5.99
CA GLU A 49 -4.79 11.91 6.72
C GLU A 49 -5.27 13.28 6.21
N GLU A 50 -4.36 14.17 5.82
CA GLU A 50 -4.67 15.46 5.21
C GLU A 50 -5.40 15.28 3.87
N ALA A 51 -4.87 14.43 2.97
CA ALA A 51 -5.49 14.16 1.69
C ALA A 51 -6.87 13.50 1.82
N TRP A 52 -7.04 12.62 2.81
CA TRP A 52 -8.31 12.00 3.12
C TRP A 52 -9.38 13.02 3.53
N ARG A 53 -9.02 14.00 4.36
CA ARG A 53 -9.92 15.07 4.83
C ARG A 53 -10.32 16.03 3.70
N ASN A 54 -9.43 16.26 2.74
CA ASN A 54 -9.65 17.17 1.62
C ASN A 54 -10.21 16.47 0.35
N ARG A 55 -10.57 15.18 0.44
CA ARG A 55 -11.02 14.43 -0.74
C ARG A 55 -12.42 14.85 -1.18
N ASN A 56 -12.73 14.62 -2.46
CA ASN A 56 -14.08 14.76 -2.98
C ASN A 56 -14.97 13.59 -2.52
N GLU A 57 -15.81 13.82 -1.53
CA GLU A 57 -16.71 12.79 -0.96
C GLU A 57 -17.81 12.32 -1.91
N ASN A 58 -18.03 13.00 -3.04
CA ASN A 58 -18.96 12.51 -4.07
C ASN A 58 -18.43 11.26 -4.77
N ILE A 59 -17.12 11.02 -4.72
CA ILE A 59 -16.48 9.82 -5.28
C ILE A 59 -16.32 8.80 -4.16
N GLN A 60 -17.27 7.87 -4.07
CA GLN A 60 -17.28 6.86 -3.02
C GLN A 60 -16.44 5.64 -3.41
N PRO A 61 -15.46 5.24 -2.59
CA PRO A 61 -14.76 3.98 -2.78
C PRO A 61 -15.68 2.80 -2.47
N PHE A 62 -15.40 1.65 -3.07
CA PHE A 62 -16.06 0.38 -2.75
C PHE A 62 -15.79 -0.04 -1.29
N SER A 63 -14.57 0.22 -0.80
CA SER A 63 -14.19 -0.01 0.60
C SER A 63 -13.02 0.91 0.96
N PHE A 64 -12.91 1.25 2.24
CA PHE A 64 -11.78 2.01 2.77
C PHE A 64 -11.46 1.61 4.21
N TRP A 65 -10.20 1.76 4.62
CA TRP A 65 -9.76 1.54 5.99
C TRP A 65 -8.58 2.45 6.36
N LYS A 66 -8.42 2.68 7.67
CA LYS A 66 -7.33 3.46 8.26
C LYS A 66 -6.26 2.50 8.76
N THR A 67 -4.98 2.79 8.50
CA THR A 67 -3.86 1.99 8.98
C THR A 67 -2.63 2.86 9.24
N LYS A 68 -1.61 2.27 9.85
CA LYS A 68 -0.33 2.92 10.18
C LYS A 68 0.75 2.48 9.19
N PHE A 69 1.53 3.43 8.70
CA PHE A 69 2.65 3.16 7.80
C PHE A 69 3.83 2.59 8.60
N GLU A 70 4.28 1.41 8.19
CA GLU A 70 5.46 0.77 8.75
C GLU A 70 6.43 0.56 7.57
N PRO A 71 7.59 1.23 7.53
CA PRO A 71 8.53 1.10 6.42
C PRO A 71 9.00 -0.36 6.29
N ALA A 72 9.36 -0.76 5.07
CA ALA A 72 9.96 -2.07 4.87
C ALA A 72 11.28 -2.18 5.67
N PRO A 73 11.58 -3.34 6.28
CA PRO A 73 12.86 -3.54 6.95
C PRO A 73 14.00 -3.34 5.96
N ALA A 74 15.11 -2.76 6.42
CA ALA A 74 16.31 -2.61 5.62
C ALA A 74 16.78 -4.00 5.11
N PRO A 75 17.29 -4.09 3.86
CA PRO A 75 17.86 -5.32 3.37
C PRO A 75 18.99 -5.80 4.30
N ALA A 76 19.07 -7.11 4.53
CA ALA A 76 20.13 -7.68 5.36
C ALA A 76 21.50 -7.32 4.75
N PRO A 77 22.52 -7.01 5.58
CA PRO A 77 23.85 -6.76 5.08
C PRO A 77 24.35 -7.99 4.32
N GLU A 78 24.96 -7.77 3.16
CA GLU A 78 25.55 -8.85 2.35
C GLU A 78 26.55 -9.64 3.21
N PRO A 79 26.49 -10.98 3.21
CA PRO A 79 27.43 -11.78 3.98
C PRO A 79 28.84 -11.53 3.44
N LEU A 80 29.67 -10.86 4.26
CA LEU A 80 31.09 -10.66 4.01
C LEU A 80 31.71 -12.00 3.62
N ALA A 81 32.27 -12.07 2.41
CA ALA A 81 32.96 -13.25 1.93
C ALA A 81 34.11 -13.57 2.92
N LYS A 82 34.07 -14.78 3.49
CA LYS A 82 35.19 -15.28 4.30
C LYS A 82 36.38 -15.47 3.35
N GLU A 83 37.35 -14.57 3.40
CA GLU A 83 38.68 -14.82 2.84
C GLU A 83 39.31 -15.99 3.62
N ASN A 84 39.54 -17.11 2.94
CA ASN A 84 40.38 -18.19 3.45
C ASN A 84 41.84 -17.80 3.15
N ALA A 85 42.64 -17.64 4.21
CA ALA A 85 44.09 -17.54 4.16
C ALA A 85 44.75 -18.93 4.17
#